data_AF-A0A7C1D5U0-F1
#
_entry.id   AF-A0A7C1D5U0-F1
#
_cell.length_a   1.000
_cell.length_b   1.000
_cell.length_c   1.000
_cell.angle_alpha   90.00
_cell.angle_beta   90.00
_cell.angle_gamma   90.00
#
_symmetry.space_group_name_H-M   'P 1'
#
loop_
_entity.id
_entity.type
_entity.pdbx_description
1 polymer ?
#
loop_
_entity_poly.entity_id
_entity_poly.type
_entity_poly.pdbx_seq_one_letter_code
_entity_poly.pdbx_strand_id
1 'polypeptide(L)'
;MRKWIIIPIIFLLIGCSDRPSADLIRQDFQLTYPTAELILIKPLEKSSDTFRVRVSYYPDVTDHTRESGNFKEDVFLYKKSGDKWVMTWRRSSGK
;
A
#
# COMPACT_ATOMS: atom_id res chain seq x y z
N MET A 1 -39.88 -11.46 -26.51
CA MET A 1 -38.54 -10.92 -26.80
C MET A 1 -38.57 -9.42 -26.54
N ARG A 2 -38.06 -8.97 -25.40
CA ARG A 2 -38.16 -7.57 -24.95
C ARG A 2 -36.75 -6.96 -24.98
N LYS A 3 -36.53 -5.99 -25.88
CA LYS A 3 -35.33 -5.14 -25.92
C LYS A 3 -35.46 -4.09 -24.83
N TRP A 4 -34.47 -3.98 -23.95
CA TRP A 4 -34.26 -2.86 -23.02
C TRP A 4 -32.78 -2.47 -23.16
N ILE A 5 -32.50 -1.47 -23.99
CA ILE A 5 -32.16 -0.09 -23.60
C ILE A 5 -30.86 -0.02 -22.80
N ILE A 6 -29.83 0.48 -23.50
CA ILE A 6 -28.56 0.97 -23.01
C ILE A 6 -28.84 2.12 -22.02
N ILE A 7 -28.24 2.09 -20.84
CA ILE A 7 -27.95 3.30 -20.07
C ILE A 7 -26.47 3.27 -19.63
N PRO A 8 -25.65 4.25 -20.05
CA PRO A 8 -24.26 4.41 -19.66
C PRO A 8 -24.17 5.37 -18.46
N ILE A 9 -23.60 4.93 -17.33
CA ILE A 9 -23.29 5.82 -16.20
C ILE A 9 -21.94 5.32 -15.65
N ILE A 10 -20.82 5.85 -16.14
CA ILE A 10 -20.08 6.92 -15.46
C ILE A 10 -20.03 6.64 -13.95
N PHE A 11 -19.25 5.65 -13.55
CA PHE A 11 -18.71 5.63 -12.20
C PHE A 11 -17.47 6.53 -12.17
N LEU A 12 -17.76 7.83 -12.06
CA LEU A 12 -16.99 8.84 -11.34
C LEU A 12 -15.48 8.58 -11.21
N LEU A 13 -14.74 9.08 -12.20
CA LEU A 13 -13.38 9.58 -12.05
C LEU A 13 -13.37 10.83 -11.15
N ILE A 14 -13.68 10.72 -9.86
CA ILE A 14 -13.30 11.72 -8.84
C ILE A 14 -13.05 11.00 -7.52
N GLY A 15 -12.06 10.10 -7.53
CA GLY A 15 -11.48 9.64 -6.29
C GLY A 15 -10.59 10.74 -5.75
N CYS A 16 -11.13 11.60 -4.89
CA CYS A 16 -10.29 12.38 -3.97
C CYS A 16 -9.36 11.35 -3.30
N SER A 17 -8.07 11.35 -3.65
CA SER A 17 -7.13 10.35 -3.18
C SER A 17 -6.86 10.65 -1.70
N ASP A 18 -7.74 10.12 -0.87
CA ASP A 18 -7.74 10.22 0.58
C ASP A 18 -6.71 9.30 1.23
N ARG A 19 -6.03 8.49 0.42
CA ARG A 19 -4.97 7.57 0.80
C ARG A 19 -4.07 7.27 -0.40
N PRO A 20 -2.78 6.94 -0.17
CA PRO A 20 -1.90 6.41 -1.21
C PRO A 20 -2.53 5.17 -1.88
N SER A 21 -2.28 5.01 -3.17
CA SER A 21 -2.71 3.80 -3.88
C SER A 21 -1.93 2.59 -3.37
N ALA A 22 -2.55 1.40 -3.43
CA ALA A 22 -1.86 0.16 -3.08
C ALA A 22 -0.62 -0.07 -3.95
N ASP A 23 -0.65 0.36 -5.21
CA ASP A 23 0.46 0.20 -6.14
C ASP A 23 1.64 1.12 -5.79
N LEU A 24 1.37 2.36 -5.37
CA LEU A 24 2.41 3.24 -4.83
C LEU A 24 3.08 2.59 -3.61
N ILE A 25 2.28 2.03 -2.68
CA ILE A 25 2.81 1.37 -1.49
C ILE A 25 3.68 0.16 -1.86
N ARG A 26 3.24 -0.66 -2.82
CA ARG A 26 4.01 -1.81 -3.32
C ARG A 26 5.30 -1.39 -4.00
N GLN A 27 5.25 -0.33 -4.80
CA GLN A 27 6.41 0.22 -5.49
C GLN A 27 7.45 0.72 -4.47
N ASP A 28 7.04 1.58 -3.54
CA ASP A 28 7.94 2.10 -2.49
C ASP A 28 8.48 0.98 -1.60
N PHE A 29 7.66 -0.04 -1.32
CA PHE A 29 8.10 -1.24 -0.62
C PHE A 29 9.20 -1.99 -1.37
N GLN A 30 9.01 -2.28 -2.66
CA GLN A 30 9.99 -3.02 -3.46
C GLN A 30 11.28 -2.22 -3.70
N LEU A 31 11.19 -0.89 -3.78
CA LEU A 31 12.38 -0.03 -3.80
C LEU A 31 13.17 -0.11 -2.49
N THR A 32 12.49 -0.29 -1.36
CA THR A 32 13.11 -0.40 -0.03
C THR A 32 13.65 -1.80 0.25
N TYR A 33 12.92 -2.83 -0.17
CA TYR A 33 13.21 -4.24 0.09
C TYR A 33 13.12 -5.08 -1.19
N PRO A 34 14.12 -5.03 -2.09
CA PRO A 34 14.03 -5.59 -3.44
C PRO A 34 13.87 -7.12 -3.50
N THR A 35 14.31 -7.82 -2.45
CA THR A 35 14.24 -9.29 -2.37
C THR A 35 13.09 -9.77 -1.49
N ALA A 36 12.30 -8.85 -0.93
CA ALA A 36 11.27 -9.18 0.03
C ALA A 36 9.92 -9.40 -0.63
N GLU A 37 9.12 -10.27 -0.01
CA GLU A 37 7.75 -10.53 -0.41
C GLU A 37 6.79 -9.83 0.55
N LEU A 38 6.00 -8.90 0.00
CA LEU A 38 4.98 -8.21 0.76
C LEU A 38 3.80 -9.14 1.06
N ILE A 39 3.47 -9.31 2.34
CA ILE A 39 2.39 -10.17 2.81
C ILE A 39 1.11 -9.35 3.02
N LEU A 40 1.21 -8.29 3.81
CA LEU A 40 0.05 -7.51 4.24
C LEU A 40 0.35 -6.01 4.26
N ILE A 41 -0.61 -5.23 3.79
CA ILE A 41 -0.66 -3.78 3.93
C ILE A 41 -1.81 -3.46 4.88
N LYS A 42 -1.51 -2.93 6.07
CA LYS A 42 -2.50 -2.58 7.08
C LYS A 42 -2.47 -1.07 7.37
N PRO A 43 -3.53 -0.32 7.04
CA PRO A 43 -3.66 1.07 7.47
C PRO A 43 -3.63 1.20 8.99
N LEU A 44 -2.89 2.17 9.51
CA LEU A 44 -2.79 2.44 10.95
C LEU A 44 -3.50 3.73 11.34
N GLU A 45 -3.26 4.81 10.60
CA GLU A 45 -3.75 6.13 10.95
C GLU A 45 -3.90 6.96 9.67
N LYS A 46 -4.94 7.79 9.63
CA LYS A 46 -5.21 8.73 8.54
C LYS A 46 -5.52 10.10 9.13
N SER A 47 -4.81 11.13 8.66
CA SER A 47 -5.19 12.54 8.80
C SER A 47 -5.59 13.12 7.43
N SER A 48 -5.85 14.43 7.37
CA SER A 48 -6.14 15.13 6.10
C SER A 48 -4.96 15.12 5.13
N ASP A 49 -3.73 15.09 5.64
CA ASP A 49 -2.49 15.21 4.87
C ASP A 49 -1.49 14.08 5.14
N THR A 50 -1.77 13.14 6.03
CA THR A 50 -0.88 12.01 6.33
C THR A 50 -1.61 10.68 6.34
N PHE A 51 -0.88 9.63 5.97
CA PHE A 51 -1.39 8.27 5.99
C PHE A 51 -0.28 7.31 6.44
N ARG A 52 -0.53 6.59 7.53
CA ARG A 52 0.40 5.59 8.08
C ARG A 52 -0.05 4.20 7.71
N VAL A 53 0.88 3.39 7.23
CA VAL A 53 0.66 2.00 6.83
C VAL A 53 1.69 1.14 7.50
N ARG A 54 1.24 0.04 8.12
CA ARG A 54 2.10 -1.07 8.46
C ARG A 54 2.20 -2.02 7.29
N VAL A 55 3.42 -2.43 6.94
CA VAL A 55 3.69 -3.50 5.98
C VAL A 55 4.26 -4.69 6.73
N SER A 56 3.73 -5.88 6.46
CA SER A 56 4.28 -7.16 6.92
C SER A 56 4.85 -7.89 5.73
N TYR A 57 6.06 -8.44 5.84
CA TYR A 57 6.79 -9.02 4.71
C TYR A 57 7.76 -10.13 5.09
N TYR A 58 8.05 -11.04 4.16
CA TYR A 58 9.18 -11.95 4.27
C TYR A 58 10.45 -11.27 3.75
N PRO A 59 11.56 -11.21 4.51
CA PRO A 59 12.77 -10.49 4.11
C PRO A 59 13.45 -11.06 2.86
N ASP A 60 13.24 -12.36 2.59
CA ASP A 60 13.74 -13.09 1.44
C ASP A 60 12.70 -14.12 0.98
N VAL A 61 12.76 -14.47 -0.31
CA VAL A 61 11.88 -15.46 -0.95
C VAL A 61 12.55 -16.83 -0.92
N THR A 62 12.94 -17.30 0.27
CA THR A 62 13.41 -18.67 0.46
C THR A 62 12.30 -19.50 1.10
N ASP A 63 12.23 -20.79 0.74
CA ASP A 63 11.20 -21.70 1.27
C ASP A 63 11.29 -21.79 2.79
N HIS A 64 12.50 -21.77 3.35
CA HIS A 64 12.75 -21.74 4.79
C HIS A 64 12.13 -20.55 5.50
N THR A 65 12.20 -19.34 4.94
CA THR A 65 11.62 -18.15 5.57
C THR A 65 10.10 -18.19 5.57
N ARG A 66 9.50 -18.66 4.47
CA ARG A 66 8.04 -18.82 4.36
C ARG A 66 7.49 -19.87 5.33
N GLU A 67 8.15 -21.03 5.42
CA GLU A 67 7.76 -22.13 6.31
C GLU A 67 7.96 -21.79 7.79
N SER A 68 9.01 -21.03 8.12
CA SER A 68 9.28 -20.63 9.51
C SER A 68 8.26 -19.65 10.08
N GLY A 69 7.45 -19.00 9.23
CA GLY A 69 6.51 -17.96 9.65
C GLY A 69 7.17 -16.67 10.15
N ASN A 70 8.49 -16.53 10.00
CA ASN A 70 9.24 -15.35 10.45
C ASN A 70 9.07 -14.20 9.46
N PHE A 71 7.94 -13.51 9.54
CA PHE A 71 7.75 -12.24 8.85
C PHE A 71 8.26 -11.06 9.68
N LYS A 72 8.67 -10.00 8.98
CA LYS A 72 9.02 -8.71 9.57
C LYS A 72 7.91 -7.71 9.35
N GLU A 73 7.91 -6.66 10.17
CA GLU A 73 7.02 -5.52 10.01
C GLU A 73 7.82 -4.22 9.88
N ASP A 74 7.28 -3.28 9.11
CA ASP A 74 7.75 -1.89 9.01
C ASP A 74 6.52 -0.95 8.93
N VAL A 75 6.72 0.34 9.17
CA VAL A 75 5.67 1.37 9.07
C VAL A 75 6.11 2.46 8.13
N PHE A 76 5.33 2.67 7.07
CA PHE A 76 5.54 3.72 6.09
C PHE A 76 4.59 4.87 6.39
N LEU A 77 5.12 6.09 6.37
CA LEU A 77 4.36 7.33 6.48
C LEU A 77 4.33 8.01 5.12
N TYR A 78 3.12 8.27 4.65
CA TYR A 78 2.87 9.06 3.47
C TYR A 78 2.38 10.43 3.87
N LYS A 79 2.84 11.46 3.16
CA LYS A 79 2.29 12.81 3.25
C LYS A 79 1.69 13.20 1.91
N LYS A 80 0.55 13.88 1.94
CA LYS A 80 -0.11 14.45 0.78
C LYS A 80 0.60 15.74 0.37
N SER A 81 0.98 15.82 -0.90
CA SER A 81 1.58 17.00 -1.53
C SER A 81 0.80 17.30 -2.81
N GLY A 82 -0.07 18.31 -2.73
CA GLY A 82 -1.10 18.54 -3.75
C GLY A 82 -2.05 17.34 -3.86
N ASP A 83 -2.18 16.78 -5.06
CA ASP A 83 -3.01 15.60 -5.33
C ASP A 83 -2.25 14.27 -5.21
N LYS A 84 -0.98 14.31 -4.82
CA LYS A 84 -0.11 13.13 -4.78
C LYS A 84 0.21 12.73 -3.34
N TRP A 85 0.39 11.44 -3.12
CA TRP A 85 0.97 10.91 -1.90
C TRP A 85 2.44 10.63 -2.13
N VAL A 86 3.27 10.96 -1.15
CA VAL A 86 4.72 10.72 -1.19
C VAL A 86 5.11 10.06 0.12
N MET A 87 5.87 8.95 0.06
CA MET A 87 6.47 8.37 1.25
C MET A 87 7.53 9.34 1.79
N THR A 88 7.33 9.84 3.01
CA THR A 88 8.22 10.83 3.64
C THR A 88 9.05 10.25 4.76
N TRP A 89 8.63 9.13 5.33
CA TRP A 89 9.33 8.53 6.46
C TRP A 89 9.01 7.03 6.57
N ARG A 90 9.95 6.28 7.14
CA ARG A 90 9.79 4.86 7.52
C ARG A 90 10.27 4.62 8.94
N ARG A 91 9.57 3.76 9.69
CA ARG A 91 10.08 3.18 10.93
C ARG A 91 10.75 1.85 10.63
N SER A 92 11.92 1.88 9.99
CA SER A 92 12.72 0.66 9.87
C SER A 92 12.88 0.09 11.26
N SER A 93 12.42 -1.14 11.47
CA SER A 93 12.52 -1.89 12.73
C SER A 93 13.97 -2.28 13.05
N GLY A 94 14.94 -1.44 12.67
CA GLY A 94 16.38 -1.62 12.89
C GLY A 94 16.84 -1.55 14.34
N LYS A 95 15.93 -1.79 15.29
CA LYS A 95 16.17 -2.13 16.70
C LYS A 95 15.03 -3.00 17.21
#